data_AF-A0AAV9IZ53-F1
#
_entry.id   AF-A0AAV9IZ53-F1
#
_cell.length_a   1.000
_cell.length_b   1.000
_cell.length_c   1.000
_cell.angle_alpha   90.00
_cell.angle_beta   90.00
_cell.angle_gamma   90.00
#
_symmetry.space_group_name_H-M   'P 1'
#
loop_
_entity.id
_entity.type
_entity.pdbx_description
1 polymer ?
#
loop_
_entity_poly.entity_id
_entity_poly.type
_entity_poly.pdbx_seq_one_letter_code
_entity_poly.pdbx_strand_id
1 'polypeptide(L)'
;MPQALVKSSNLNSGGIPGAALRTPRKRRRAAAPPTTPDKARLRRSRRIAHSADTPDVSASPVQNVTPEPSTLDAPHELYPLDTYFTRYGNLPDFSRRAVHVDGHFRGWVKPEVCARWGIAGNARDAWEQNGGGRFSIRNPLGHAKTAARRTLPSAKEVARASLRKNPNAYFYRHNEPDEEQHMGDWSEAEIALFVDIARRYGCGDKWGLFASYIPHRVGYQCSNTYRDTILPRGLIDDPNYAMTRNGKAVYIGRHGPYRPRDNDDE
;
A
#
# COMPACT_ATOMS: atom_id res chain seq x y z
N MET A 1 20.64 34.96 68.81
CA MET A 1 19.76 35.70 69.74
C MET A 1 20.65 36.67 70.49
N PRO A 2 20.44 38.00 70.37
CA PRO A 2 19.21 38.67 70.79
C PRO A 2 18.58 39.60 69.73
N GLN A 3 17.31 39.95 69.97
CA GLN A 3 16.51 40.96 69.25
C GLN A 3 16.55 42.30 69.98
N ALA A 4 16.39 43.41 69.23
CA ALA A 4 15.49 44.55 69.49
C ALA A 4 15.98 45.76 68.66
N LEU A 5 15.23 46.21 67.65
CA LEU A 5 14.18 47.26 67.68
C LEU A 5 14.77 48.70 67.70
N VAL A 6 14.44 49.52 66.69
CA VAL A 6 13.91 50.90 66.81
C VAL A 6 13.54 51.43 65.41
N LYS A 7 12.37 52.08 65.38
CA LYS A 7 11.65 52.68 64.25
C LYS A 7 12.18 54.09 63.92
N SER A 8 11.95 54.57 62.70
CA SER A 8 11.54 55.95 62.33
C SER A 8 11.47 56.05 60.79
N SER A 9 10.28 55.97 60.17
CA SER A 9 9.37 57.08 59.83
C SER A 9 9.89 58.02 58.73
N ASN A 10 9.30 57.93 57.54
CA ASN A 10 9.03 59.10 56.71
C ASN A 10 7.70 58.94 55.98
N LEU A 11 6.81 59.89 56.29
CA LEU A 11 5.51 60.15 55.67
C LEU A 11 5.69 61.26 54.63
N ASN A 12 5.15 61.07 53.43
CA ASN A 12 4.54 62.14 52.61
C ASN A 12 3.68 61.45 51.53
N SER A 13 2.38 61.29 51.71
CA SER A 13 1.27 62.26 51.58
C SER A 13 0.92 62.57 50.11
N GLY A 14 -0.36 62.38 49.77
CA GLY A 14 -0.99 63.03 48.61
C GLY A 14 -1.81 62.13 47.67
N GLY A 15 -3.12 61.97 47.96
CA GLY A 15 -4.16 62.20 46.93
C GLY A 15 -4.81 61.00 46.21
N ILE A 16 -5.97 60.59 46.73
CA ILE A 16 -7.06 59.74 46.18
C ILE A 16 -8.10 60.67 45.44
N PRO A 17 -9.20 60.28 44.73
CA PRO A 17 -9.75 58.99 44.22
C PRO A 17 -10.21 58.96 42.72
N GLY A 18 -10.40 57.74 42.21
CA GLY A 18 -11.72 57.30 41.71
C GLY A 18 -12.05 57.45 40.22
N ALA A 19 -12.21 56.30 39.53
CA ALA A 19 -13.39 56.01 38.70
C ALA A 19 -13.32 54.57 38.16
N ALA A 20 -14.36 53.80 38.46
CA ALA A 20 -14.64 52.50 37.86
C ALA A 20 -14.94 52.65 36.35
N LEU A 21 -14.70 51.59 35.55
CA LEU A 21 -15.66 50.99 34.62
C LEU A 21 -15.01 49.92 33.71
N ARG A 22 -15.57 48.71 33.82
CA ARG A 22 -15.88 47.75 32.73
C ARG A 22 -14.75 47.00 31.98
N THR A 23 -14.70 45.71 32.28
CA THR A 23 -14.27 44.60 31.41
C THR A 23 -15.08 44.51 30.10
N PRO A 24 -14.45 44.27 28.93
CA PRO A 24 -15.17 43.83 27.74
C PRO A 24 -15.31 42.29 27.67
N ARG A 25 -16.57 41.88 27.52
CA ARG A 25 -17.08 40.51 27.36
C ARG A 25 -16.59 39.80 26.09
N LYS A 26 -16.35 38.49 26.26
CA LYS A 26 -16.48 37.37 25.30
C LYS A 26 -17.49 37.65 24.17
N ARG A 27 -17.06 37.65 22.92
CA ARG A 27 -17.93 37.50 21.74
C ARG A 27 -17.87 36.07 21.21
N ARG A 28 -18.93 35.31 21.50
CA ARG A 28 -19.32 34.09 20.77
C ARG A 28 -19.64 34.50 19.33
N ARG A 29 -18.98 33.90 18.34
CA ARG A 29 -19.50 33.89 16.95
C ARG A 29 -20.35 32.63 16.78
N ALA A 30 -21.57 32.87 16.32
CA ALA A 30 -22.61 31.89 16.08
C ALA A 30 -22.30 31.01 14.86
N ALA A 31 -22.85 29.80 14.88
CA ALA A 31 -22.80 28.79 13.85
C ALA A 31 -23.59 29.20 12.60
N ALA A 32 -23.09 28.81 11.42
CA ALA A 32 -23.80 28.88 10.14
C ALA A 32 -24.33 27.47 9.76
N PRO A 33 -25.47 27.37 9.06
CA PRO A 33 -26.19 26.11 8.80
C PRO A 33 -25.55 25.26 7.68
N PRO A 34 -25.94 23.96 7.57
CA PRO A 34 -25.33 23.02 6.64
C PRO A 34 -25.91 23.16 5.22
N THR A 35 -25.03 23.25 4.22
CA THR A 35 -25.38 23.13 2.81
C THR A 35 -24.94 21.76 2.26
N THR A 36 -25.83 21.14 1.51
CA THR A 36 -25.77 19.81 0.90
C THR A 36 -24.73 19.69 -0.23
N PRO A 37 -24.30 18.48 -0.62
CA PRO A 37 -23.32 18.26 -1.67
C PRO A 37 -24.01 18.12 -3.04
N ASP A 38 -23.50 18.76 -4.09
CA ASP A 38 -23.79 18.32 -5.45
C ASP A 38 -22.61 18.45 -6.43
N LYS A 39 -22.44 17.34 -7.16
CA LYS A 39 -21.82 17.07 -8.46
C LYS A 39 -20.54 17.79 -8.91
N ALA A 40 -19.55 16.93 -9.18
CA ALA A 40 -18.83 16.79 -10.45
C ALA A 40 -18.42 18.08 -11.19
N ARG A 41 -17.10 18.36 -11.21
CA ARG A 41 -16.54 19.11 -12.33
C ARG A 41 -15.17 18.57 -12.74
N LEU A 42 -15.18 18.09 -13.99
CA LEU A 42 -14.08 17.59 -14.79
C LEU A 42 -12.78 18.40 -14.63
N ARG A 43 -11.69 17.66 -14.42
CA ARG A 43 -10.33 18.10 -14.74
C ARG A 43 -10.21 18.29 -16.25
N ARG A 44 -10.22 19.53 -16.74
CA ARG A 44 -9.65 19.87 -18.06
C ARG A 44 -8.17 20.20 -17.87
N SER A 45 -7.31 19.28 -18.25
CA SER A 45 -5.87 19.51 -18.40
C SER A 45 -5.63 20.41 -19.62
N ARG A 46 -5.16 21.64 -19.39
CA ARG A 46 -4.55 22.49 -20.41
C ARG A 46 -3.18 21.89 -20.76
N ARG A 47 -3.02 21.33 -21.96
CA ARG A 47 -1.70 21.09 -22.56
C ARG A 47 -1.15 22.41 -23.08
N ILE A 48 0.13 22.59 -22.80
CA ILE A 48 0.99 23.70 -23.18
C ILE A 48 1.11 23.72 -24.70
N ALA A 49 0.92 24.91 -25.27
CA ALA A 49 1.22 25.24 -26.65
C ALA A 49 2.74 25.42 -26.81
N HIS A 50 3.33 24.70 -27.75
CA HIS A 50 4.58 25.10 -28.38
C HIS A 50 4.42 24.97 -29.90
N SER A 51 4.59 26.12 -30.55
CA SER A 51 4.84 26.41 -31.97
C SER A 51 5.85 25.42 -32.58
N ALA A 52 5.51 24.73 -33.66
CA ALA A 52 5.52 25.16 -35.07
C ALA A 52 6.94 25.22 -35.65
N ASP A 53 7.30 24.14 -36.34
CA ASP A 53 8.02 24.15 -37.61
C ASP A 53 7.71 22.85 -38.36
N THR A 54 7.08 22.96 -39.53
CA THR A 54 6.85 21.87 -40.50
C THR A 54 6.90 22.46 -41.90
N PRO A 55 7.57 21.80 -42.86
CA PRO A 55 7.16 21.91 -44.26
C PRO A 55 6.24 20.76 -44.67
N ASP A 56 5.10 21.23 -45.17
CA ASP A 56 4.12 20.68 -46.12
C ASP A 56 4.49 19.40 -46.88
N VAL A 57 3.65 18.35 -46.74
CA VAL A 57 3.39 17.37 -47.80
C VAL A 57 1.91 16.97 -47.75
N SER A 58 1.26 17.08 -48.90
CA SER A 58 -0.15 16.87 -49.17
C SER A 58 -0.67 15.47 -48.78
N ALA A 59 -1.86 15.42 -48.15
CA ALA A 59 -2.59 14.19 -47.88
C ALA A 59 -4.05 14.30 -48.37
N SER A 60 -4.43 13.34 -49.21
CA SER A 60 -5.76 13.10 -49.75
C SER A 60 -6.84 12.87 -48.67
N PRO A 61 -8.14 12.97 -48.99
CA PRO A 61 -9.21 12.85 -48.01
C PRO A 61 -9.35 11.39 -47.55
N VAL A 62 -8.95 11.12 -46.30
CA VAL A 62 -9.19 9.84 -45.64
C VAL A 62 -10.67 9.78 -45.24
N GLN A 63 -11.37 8.81 -45.80
CA GLN A 63 -12.74 8.46 -45.42
C GLN A 63 -12.77 8.11 -43.92
N ASN A 64 -13.61 8.79 -43.15
CA ASN A 64 -13.91 8.46 -41.76
C ASN A 64 -14.60 7.08 -41.72
N VAL A 65 -13.80 6.02 -41.58
CA VAL A 65 -14.30 4.72 -41.11
C VAL A 65 -14.47 4.87 -39.61
N THR A 66 -15.72 5.01 -39.18
CA THR A 66 -16.12 4.86 -37.78
C THR A 66 -15.57 3.52 -37.28
N PRO A 67 -14.76 3.46 -36.22
CA PRO A 67 -14.38 2.17 -35.65
C PRO A 67 -15.64 1.52 -35.10
N GLU A 68 -16.05 0.43 -35.74
CA GLU A 68 -17.02 -0.53 -35.22
C GLU A 68 -16.67 -0.84 -33.75
N PRO A 69 -17.62 -0.74 -32.81
CA PRO A 69 -17.37 -1.10 -31.43
C PRO A 69 -16.95 -2.56 -31.37
N SER A 70 -15.71 -2.81 -30.96
CA SER A 70 -15.19 -4.16 -30.71
C SER A 70 -16.16 -4.92 -29.80
N THR A 71 -16.61 -6.07 -30.26
CA THR A 71 -17.48 -7.04 -29.58
C THR A 71 -16.83 -7.71 -28.36
N LEU A 72 -16.21 -6.93 -27.46
CA LEU A 72 -15.46 -7.40 -26.29
C LEU A 72 -16.16 -7.21 -24.93
N ASP A 73 -17.40 -6.71 -24.92
CA ASP A 73 -18.15 -6.48 -23.67
C ASP A 73 -19.16 -7.61 -23.37
N ALA A 74 -18.76 -8.87 -23.55
CA ALA A 74 -19.39 -9.93 -22.77
C ALA A 74 -18.85 -9.83 -21.34
N PRO A 75 -19.69 -9.84 -20.29
CA PRO A 75 -19.20 -9.90 -18.92
C PRO A 75 -18.29 -11.12 -18.81
N HIS A 76 -17.01 -10.91 -18.52
CA HIS A 76 -16.05 -12.00 -18.39
C HIS A 76 -16.58 -12.95 -17.32
N GLU A 77 -17.07 -14.12 -17.74
CA GLU A 77 -17.51 -15.15 -16.82
C GLU A 77 -16.32 -15.54 -15.94
N LEU A 78 -16.47 -15.30 -14.64
CA LEU A 78 -15.46 -15.58 -13.64
C LEU A 78 -15.81 -16.91 -12.98
N TYR A 79 -14.86 -17.83 -13.01
CA TYR A 79 -14.99 -19.14 -12.39
C TYR A 79 -14.13 -19.19 -11.13
N PRO A 80 -14.63 -19.75 -10.02
CA PRO A 80 -13.78 -20.18 -8.92
C PRO A 80 -12.65 -21.08 -9.44
N LEU A 81 -11.46 -21.03 -8.82
CA LEU A 81 -10.29 -21.77 -9.29
C LEU A 81 -10.57 -23.26 -9.48
N ASP A 82 -11.22 -23.89 -8.49
CA ASP A 82 -11.57 -25.31 -8.56
C ASP A 82 -12.45 -25.66 -9.77
N THR A 83 -13.49 -24.86 -10.02
CA THR A 83 -14.36 -25.01 -11.19
C THR A 83 -13.59 -24.80 -12.49
N TYR A 84 -12.72 -23.79 -12.55
CA TYR A 84 -11.90 -23.51 -13.72
C TYR A 84 -10.96 -24.68 -14.05
N PHE A 85 -10.21 -25.17 -13.06
CA PHE A 85 -9.23 -26.23 -13.27
C PHE A 85 -9.86 -27.59 -13.57
N THR A 86 -11.00 -27.89 -12.95
CA THR A 86 -11.78 -29.10 -13.24
C THR A 86 -12.34 -29.08 -14.66
N ARG A 87 -12.90 -27.93 -15.10
CA ARG A 87 -13.60 -27.85 -16.39
C ARG A 87 -12.70 -27.54 -17.58
N TYR A 88 -11.72 -26.65 -17.40
CA TYR A 88 -10.91 -26.09 -18.48
C TYR A 88 -9.41 -26.41 -18.33
N GLY A 89 -8.93 -26.58 -17.09
CA GLY A 89 -7.52 -26.84 -16.81
C GLY A 89 -7.09 -28.31 -16.89
N ASN A 90 -8.03 -29.24 -17.11
CA ASN A 90 -7.78 -30.69 -17.10
C ASN A 90 -7.07 -31.19 -15.82
N LEU A 91 -7.41 -30.58 -14.68
CA LEU A 91 -6.87 -30.89 -13.35
C LEU A 91 -8.03 -31.26 -12.41
N PRO A 92 -8.58 -32.48 -12.51
CA PRO A 92 -9.76 -32.88 -11.72
C PRO A 92 -9.49 -33.00 -10.21
N ASP A 93 -8.23 -33.18 -9.80
CA ASP A 93 -7.81 -33.22 -8.40
C ASP A 93 -7.15 -31.92 -7.94
N PHE A 94 -7.42 -30.78 -8.61
CA PHE A 94 -6.77 -29.50 -8.31
C PHE A 94 -6.79 -29.17 -6.81
N SER A 95 -7.97 -29.23 -6.20
CA SER A 95 -8.16 -28.93 -4.78
C SER A 95 -7.40 -29.86 -3.84
N ARG A 96 -6.92 -31.05 -4.27
CA ARG A 96 -6.10 -31.92 -3.42
C ARG A 96 -4.60 -31.69 -3.59
N ARG A 97 -4.18 -31.16 -4.74
CA ARG A 97 -2.76 -30.99 -5.11
C ARG A 97 -2.25 -29.58 -4.84
N ALA A 98 -3.11 -28.59 -4.99
CA ALA A 98 -2.76 -27.19 -4.81
C ALA A 98 -2.49 -26.87 -3.32
N VAL A 99 -1.62 -25.90 -3.08
CA VAL A 99 -1.45 -25.35 -1.74
C VAL A 99 -2.59 -24.38 -1.47
N HIS A 100 -3.40 -24.63 -0.44
CA HIS A 100 -4.47 -23.71 -0.04
C HIS A 100 -3.93 -22.54 0.77
N VAL A 101 -4.33 -21.33 0.39
CA VAL A 101 -3.99 -20.10 1.11
C VAL A 101 -5.23 -19.24 1.32
N ASP A 102 -5.19 -18.37 2.32
CA ASP A 102 -6.28 -17.45 2.67
C ASP A 102 -6.04 -16.00 2.20
N GLY A 103 -4.98 -15.76 1.44
CA GLY A 103 -4.48 -14.42 1.09
C GLY A 103 -3.55 -13.79 2.15
N HIS A 104 -3.35 -14.50 3.25
CA HIS A 104 -2.49 -14.31 4.43
C HIS A 104 -1.00 -14.63 4.31
N PHE A 105 -0.08 -13.67 4.17
CA PHE A 105 1.30 -13.93 4.59
C PHE A 105 1.47 -13.73 6.10
N ARG A 106 1.81 -14.80 6.82
CA ARG A 106 1.98 -14.83 8.28
C ARG A 106 3.44 -14.81 8.71
N GLY A 107 4.37 -14.97 7.78
CA GLY A 107 5.80 -14.92 8.05
C GLY A 107 6.30 -13.51 8.37
N TRP A 108 7.53 -13.47 8.87
CA TRP A 108 8.33 -12.25 8.97
C TRP A 108 9.51 -12.30 7.99
N VAL A 109 10.40 -11.31 7.99
CA VAL A 109 11.63 -11.35 7.19
C VAL A 109 12.43 -12.60 7.53
N LYS A 110 13.06 -13.21 6.52
CA LYS A 110 13.91 -14.40 6.68
C LYS A 110 14.87 -14.22 7.87
N PRO A 111 14.92 -15.17 8.84
CA PRO A 111 15.68 -14.97 10.10
C PRO A 111 17.16 -14.64 9.91
N GLU A 112 17.81 -15.25 8.91
CA GLU A 112 19.22 -14.97 8.56
C GLU A 112 19.43 -13.52 8.14
N VAL A 113 18.49 -12.97 7.34
CA VAL A 113 18.52 -11.59 6.87
C VAL A 113 18.27 -10.63 8.03
N CYS A 114 17.38 -11.01 8.96
CA CYS A 114 17.17 -10.25 10.20
C CYS A 114 18.45 -10.11 11.01
N ALA A 115 19.15 -11.23 11.25
CA ALA A 115 20.39 -11.25 11.99
C ALA A 115 21.48 -10.42 11.31
N ARG A 116 21.62 -10.55 9.98
CA ARG A 116 22.65 -9.85 9.20
C ARG A 116 22.49 -8.32 9.21
N TRP A 117 21.25 -7.83 9.09
CA TRP A 117 20.98 -6.39 8.94
C TRP A 117 20.44 -5.69 10.18
N GLY A 118 20.33 -6.44 11.29
CA GLY A 118 19.77 -5.95 12.55
C GLY A 118 18.30 -5.56 12.40
N ILE A 119 17.52 -6.37 11.67
CA ILE A 119 16.06 -6.22 11.62
C ILE A 119 15.50 -6.98 12.83
N ALA A 120 14.58 -6.35 13.56
CA ALA A 120 13.94 -7.00 14.69
C ALA A 120 13.19 -8.27 14.27
N GLY A 121 13.03 -9.23 15.19
CA GLY A 121 12.43 -10.54 14.90
C GLY A 121 10.93 -10.52 14.59
N ASN A 122 10.25 -9.39 14.80
CA ASN A 122 8.83 -9.24 14.49
C ASN A 122 8.48 -7.77 14.14
N ALA A 123 7.27 -7.58 13.61
CA ALA A 123 6.78 -6.28 13.14
C ALA A 123 6.66 -5.23 14.25
N ARG A 124 6.27 -5.66 15.45
CA ARG A 124 6.06 -4.76 16.59
C ARG A 124 7.37 -4.17 17.05
N ASP A 125 8.37 -5.02 17.28
CA ASP A 125 9.69 -4.60 17.74
C ASP A 125 10.38 -3.72 16.68
N ALA A 126 10.26 -4.07 15.40
CA ALA A 126 10.80 -3.28 14.29
C ALA A 126 10.23 -1.84 14.29
N TRP A 127 8.93 -1.72 14.55
CA TRP A 127 8.24 -0.43 14.64
C TRP A 127 8.63 0.36 15.90
N GLU A 128 8.61 -0.28 17.06
CA GLU A 128 8.93 0.34 18.35
C GLU A 128 10.36 0.87 18.37
N GLN A 129 11.34 0.10 17.87
CA GLN A 129 12.76 0.47 17.85
C GLN A 129 13.10 1.57 16.84
N ASN A 130 12.38 1.66 15.71
CA ASN A 130 12.77 2.52 14.57
C ASN A 130 11.78 3.67 14.30
N GLY A 131 11.11 4.17 15.34
CA GLY A 131 10.37 5.42 15.27
C GLY A 131 8.91 5.35 15.73
N GLY A 132 8.62 4.51 16.74
CA GLY A 132 7.32 4.40 17.40
C GLY A 132 6.54 5.70 17.42
N GLY A 133 5.37 5.68 16.78
CA GLY A 133 4.52 6.86 16.54
C GLY A 133 3.32 6.52 15.65
N ARG A 134 2.60 7.54 15.16
CA ARG A 134 1.49 7.36 14.20
C ARG A 134 2.04 7.44 12.77
N PHE A 135 1.79 6.41 11.96
CA PHE A 135 2.16 6.42 10.53
C PHE A 135 1.59 7.66 9.82
N SER A 136 2.43 8.36 9.07
CA SER A 136 2.04 9.53 8.29
C SER A 136 2.50 9.38 6.85
N ILE A 137 1.56 9.46 5.91
CA ILE A 137 1.86 9.44 4.46
C ILE A 137 2.81 10.58 4.08
N ARG A 138 2.72 11.73 4.76
CA ARG A 138 3.58 12.89 4.51
C ARG A 138 4.97 12.76 5.15
N ASN A 139 5.14 11.87 6.12
CA ASN A 139 6.39 11.65 6.83
C ASN A 139 6.55 10.15 7.11
N PRO A 140 6.76 9.32 6.06
CA PRO A 140 6.80 7.86 6.21
C PRO A 140 7.96 7.40 7.11
N LEU A 141 9.07 8.15 7.09
CA LEU A 141 10.25 7.85 7.89
C LEU A 141 10.14 8.39 9.33
N GLY A 142 9.26 9.34 9.61
CA GLY A 142 9.08 9.92 10.96
C GLY A 142 10.10 11.00 11.33
N HIS A 143 11.16 11.19 10.54
CA HIS A 143 12.25 12.12 10.86
C HIS A 143 12.05 13.56 10.39
N ALA A 144 11.07 13.85 9.52
CA ALA A 144 10.91 15.20 8.99
C ALA A 144 10.18 16.13 10.00
N LYS A 145 10.91 17.06 10.61
CA LYS A 145 10.32 18.34 11.03
C LYS A 145 9.78 19.02 9.78
N THR A 146 8.53 19.44 9.79
CA THR A 146 7.83 20.11 8.68
C THR A 146 8.67 21.22 8.05
N ALA A 147 9.44 20.87 7.03
CA ALA A 147 10.17 21.80 6.18
C ALA A 147 9.82 21.47 4.73
N ALA A 148 9.45 22.52 4.01
CA ALA A 148 8.88 22.51 2.68
C ALA A 148 9.83 21.92 1.62
N ARG A 149 9.89 20.59 1.51
CA ARG A 149 10.38 19.98 0.27
C ARG A 149 9.29 20.10 -0.79
N ARG A 150 9.59 20.88 -1.84
CA ARG A 150 8.70 21.12 -2.99
C ARG A 150 8.39 19.83 -3.78
N THR A 151 9.24 18.80 -3.63
CA THR A 151 9.12 17.48 -4.27
C THR A 151 9.28 16.39 -3.22
N LEU A 152 8.33 15.45 -3.18
CA LEU A 152 8.41 14.27 -2.30
C LEU A 152 9.53 13.33 -2.79
N PRO A 153 10.29 12.69 -1.88
CA PRO A 153 11.28 11.68 -2.27
C PRO A 153 10.62 10.53 -3.04
N SER A 154 11.38 9.90 -3.93
CA SER A 154 10.90 8.76 -4.70
C SER A 154 10.49 7.63 -3.77
N ALA A 155 9.44 6.89 -4.12
CA ALA A 155 9.01 5.71 -3.37
C ALA A 155 10.16 4.68 -3.20
N LYS A 156 11.09 4.63 -4.17
CA LYS A 156 12.28 3.77 -4.11
C LYS A 156 13.27 4.23 -3.03
N GLU A 157 13.47 5.54 -2.89
CA GLU A 157 14.36 6.13 -1.87
C GLU A 157 13.77 5.97 -0.46
N VAL A 158 12.47 6.23 -0.31
CA VAL A 158 11.75 6.03 0.96
C VAL A 158 11.81 4.57 1.38
N ALA A 159 11.56 3.64 0.45
CA ALA A 159 11.67 2.21 0.70
C ALA A 159 13.07 1.82 1.16
N ARG A 160 14.13 2.34 0.52
CA ARG A 160 15.52 2.04 0.87
C ARG A 160 15.86 2.44 2.31
N ALA A 161 15.36 3.59 2.76
CA ALA A 161 15.54 4.05 4.14
C ALA A 161 14.68 3.31 5.18
N SER A 162 13.77 2.43 4.73
CA SER A 162 12.79 1.77 5.59
C SER A 162 13.15 0.34 5.99
N LEU A 163 14.35 -0.17 5.64
CA LEU A 163 14.74 -1.58 5.88
C LEU A 163 14.42 -2.07 7.30
N ARG A 164 14.84 -1.33 8.33
CA ARG A 164 14.66 -1.72 9.74
C ARG A 164 13.27 -1.40 10.30
N LYS A 165 12.61 -0.37 9.77
CA LYS A 165 11.32 0.14 10.27
C LYS A 165 10.11 -0.55 9.63
N ASN A 166 10.17 -0.70 8.31
CA ASN A 166 9.14 -1.32 7.48
C ASN A 166 9.84 -2.16 6.40
N PRO A 167 10.33 -3.36 6.77
CA PRO A 167 11.03 -4.23 5.85
C PRO A 167 10.15 -4.64 4.66
N ASN A 168 8.84 -4.76 4.85
CA ASN A 168 7.92 -5.03 3.74
C ASN A 168 8.01 -3.97 2.64
N ALA A 169 8.07 -2.68 3.00
CA ALA A 169 8.20 -1.62 2.01
C ALA A 169 9.56 -1.65 1.30
N TYR A 170 10.62 -2.02 2.02
CA TYR A 170 11.97 -2.17 1.46
C TYR A 170 12.01 -3.32 0.44
N PHE A 171 11.70 -4.55 0.88
CA PHE A 171 11.81 -5.76 0.05
C PHE A 171 10.78 -5.81 -1.08
N TYR A 172 9.74 -4.98 -1.04
CA TYR A 172 8.84 -4.82 -2.17
C TYR A 172 9.55 -4.26 -3.42
N ARG A 173 10.65 -3.51 -3.25
CA ARG A 173 11.33 -2.77 -4.33
C ARG A 173 12.84 -3.00 -4.43
N HIS A 174 13.43 -3.60 -3.42
CA HIS A 174 14.87 -3.83 -3.31
C HIS A 174 15.12 -5.26 -2.83
N ASN A 175 16.21 -5.87 -3.28
CA ASN A 175 16.70 -7.11 -2.71
C ASN A 175 17.47 -6.84 -1.42
N GLU A 176 17.99 -7.90 -0.81
CA GLU A 176 18.97 -7.76 0.26
C GLU A 176 20.10 -6.80 -0.18
N PRO A 177 20.64 -5.96 0.72
CA PRO A 177 21.80 -5.16 0.35
C PRO A 177 22.92 -6.06 -0.15
N ASP A 178 23.62 -5.59 -1.19
CA ASP A 178 24.67 -6.31 -1.93
C ASP A 178 24.19 -7.48 -2.83
N GLU A 179 22.88 -7.71 -2.93
CA GLU A 179 22.31 -8.71 -3.83
C GLU A 179 21.80 -8.08 -5.14
N GLU A 180 22.18 -8.68 -6.27
CA GLU A 180 21.71 -8.26 -7.59
C GLU A 180 20.26 -8.70 -7.85
N GLN A 181 19.54 -7.90 -8.66
CA GLN A 181 18.17 -8.18 -9.02
C GLN A 181 18.06 -8.89 -10.36
N HIS A 182 17.41 -10.06 -10.36
CA HIS A 182 17.11 -10.78 -11.59
C HIS A 182 15.86 -10.20 -12.27
N MET A 183 16.02 -9.79 -13.53
CA MET A 183 14.94 -9.23 -14.36
C MET A 183 14.37 -10.23 -15.38
N GLY A 184 14.97 -11.41 -15.50
CA GLY A 184 14.55 -12.45 -16.44
C GLY A 184 13.39 -13.32 -15.93
N ASP A 185 13.09 -14.35 -16.71
CA ASP A 185 12.03 -15.33 -16.44
C ASP A 185 12.27 -16.09 -15.13
N TRP A 186 11.19 -16.64 -14.56
CA TRP A 186 11.25 -17.45 -13.35
C TRP A 186 11.63 -18.89 -13.69
N SER A 187 12.69 -19.38 -13.07
CA SER A 187 13.10 -20.77 -13.16
C SER A 187 12.16 -21.68 -12.36
N GLU A 188 12.08 -22.97 -12.74
CA GLU A 188 11.27 -23.94 -12.00
C GLU A 188 11.73 -24.11 -10.55
N ALA A 189 13.02 -23.92 -10.25
CA ALA A 189 13.55 -23.93 -8.88
C ALA A 189 13.00 -22.76 -8.05
N GLU A 190 12.93 -21.55 -8.63
CA GLU A 190 12.33 -20.38 -7.97
C GLU A 190 10.82 -20.56 -7.76
N ILE A 191 10.11 -21.15 -8.74
CA ILE A 191 8.68 -21.47 -8.61
C ILE A 191 8.45 -22.52 -7.51
N ALA A 192 9.25 -23.58 -7.45
CA ALA A 192 9.16 -24.58 -6.40
C ALA A 192 9.40 -23.96 -5.00
N LEU A 193 10.41 -23.09 -4.89
CA LEU A 193 10.70 -22.34 -3.67
C LEU A 193 9.53 -21.42 -3.28
N PHE A 194 8.93 -20.71 -4.25
CA PHE A 194 7.76 -19.87 -4.03
C PHE A 194 6.61 -20.67 -3.39
N VAL A 195 6.28 -21.82 -3.98
CA VAL A 195 5.18 -22.68 -3.50
C VAL A 195 5.50 -23.24 -2.12
N ASP A 196 6.75 -23.60 -1.84
CA ASP A 196 7.16 -24.09 -0.51
C ASP A 196 7.03 -23.00 0.56
N ILE A 197 7.43 -21.76 0.27
CA ILE A 197 7.26 -20.61 1.18
C ILE A 197 5.77 -20.36 1.42
N ALA A 198 4.95 -20.38 0.36
CA ALA A 198 3.51 -20.20 0.46
C ALA A 198 2.86 -21.31 1.32
N ARG A 199 3.33 -22.56 1.21
CA ARG A 199 2.88 -23.67 2.06
C ARG A 199 3.20 -23.43 3.53
N ARG A 200 4.38 -22.89 3.84
CA ARG A 200 4.83 -22.68 5.23
C ARG A 200 4.20 -21.46 5.90
N TYR A 201 4.04 -20.36 5.17
CA TYR A 201 3.68 -19.06 5.75
C TYR A 201 2.40 -18.45 5.19
N GLY A 202 1.77 -19.09 4.20
CA GLY A 202 0.73 -18.51 3.36
C GLY A 202 1.29 -17.51 2.34
N CYS A 203 0.42 -16.94 1.50
CA CYS A 203 0.77 -15.86 0.57
C CYS A 203 -0.50 -15.09 0.15
N GLY A 204 -0.34 -14.01 -0.61
CA GLY A 204 -1.44 -13.18 -1.13
C GLY A 204 -1.41 -11.73 -0.65
N ASP A 205 -0.62 -11.45 0.39
CA ASP A 205 -0.31 -10.11 0.86
C ASP A 205 1.18 -9.96 1.24
N LYS A 206 1.57 -8.76 1.71
CA LYS A 206 2.92 -8.44 2.23
C LYS A 206 4.06 -8.99 1.37
N TRP A 207 3.97 -8.80 0.06
CA TRP A 207 4.89 -9.37 -0.92
C TRP A 207 6.37 -9.01 -0.69
N GLY A 208 6.68 -7.91 -0.01
CA GLY A 208 8.06 -7.62 0.36
C GLY A 208 8.59 -8.61 1.40
N LEU A 209 7.82 -8.91 2.45
CA LEU A 209 8.26 -9.91 3.44
C LEU A 209 8.40 -11.29 2.80
N PHE A 210 7.45 -11.66 1.95
CA PHE A 210 7.50 -12.91 1.18
C PHE A 210 8.77 -13.00 0.32
N ALA A 211 9.10 -11.93 -0.41
CA ALA A 211 10.28 -11.87 -1.27
C ALA A 211 11.61 -12.03 -0.53
N SER A 212 11.68 -11.71 0.78
CA SER A 212 12.91 -11.91 1.56
C SER A 212 13.38 -13.37 1.66
N TYR A 213 12.53 -14.33 1.26
CA TYR A 213 12.86 -15.76 1.19
C TYR A 213 13.27 -16.23 -0.20
N ILE A 214 13.10 -15.41 -1.25
CA ILE A 214 13.41 -15.76 -2.63
C ILE A 214 14.58 -14.89 -3.10
N PRO A 215 15.80 -15.44 -3.16
CA PRO A 215 16.97 -14.70 -3.60
C PRO A 215 16.75 -14.03 -4.96
N HIS A 216 17.36 -12.87 -5.14
CA HIS A 216 17.36 -12.06 -6.36
C HIS A 216 15.99 -11.52 -6.82
N ARG A 217 14.89 -11.84 -6.13
CA ARG A 217 13.53 -11.42 -6.47
C ARG A 217 12.96 -10.43 -5.46
N VAL A 218 12.28 -9.40 -5.96
CA VAL A 218 11.60 -8.40 -5.14
C VAL A 218 10.10 -8.63 -5.06
N GLY A 219 9.44 -8.00 -4.09
CA GLY A 219 8.02 -8.23 -3.82
C GLY A 219 7.08 -7.92 -4.98
N TYR A 220 7.33 -6.87 -5.79
CA TYR A 220 6.46 -6.64 -6.96
C TYR A 220 6.56 -7.77 -7.98
N GLN A 221 7.73 -8.38 -8.15
CA GLN A 221 7.91 -9.54 -9.04
C GLN A 221 7.13 -10.73 -8.50
N CYS A 222 7.26 -11.01 -7.19
CA CYS A 222 6.49 -12.08 -6.55
C CYS A 222 4.97 -11.88 -6.74
N SER A 223 4.48 -10.65 -6.59
CA SER A 223 3.05 -10.34 -6.74
C SER A 223 2.53 -10.50 -8.17
N ASN A 224 3.38 -10.24 -9.16
CA ASN A 224 3.03 -10.42 -10.57
C ASN A 224 3.07 -11.90 -10.93
N THR A 225 4.17 -12.60 -10.62
CA THR A 225 4.32 -14.04 -10.85
C THR A 225 3.22 -14.84 -10.17
N TYR A 226 2.76 -14.40 -8.99
CA TYR A 226 1.60 -15.01 -8.34
C TYR A 226 0.37 -15.06 -9.25
N ARG A 227 0.04 -13.95 -9.90
CA ARG A 227 -1.15 -13.81 -10.74
C ARG A 227 -0.97 -14.36 -12.15
N ASP A 228 0.24 -14.21 -12.69
CA ASP A 228 0.52 -14.51 -14.10
C ASP A 228 1.03 -15.94 -14.30
N THR A 229 1.56 -16.58 -13.26
CA THR A 229 2.20 -17.90 -13.36
C THR A 229 1.67 -18.88 -12.30
N ILE A 230 1.69 -18.51 -11.03
CA ILE A 230 1.38 -19.45 -9.94
C ILE A 230 -0.10 -19.85 -9.94
N LEU A 231 -1.02 -18.87 -9.98
CA LEU A 231 -2.46 -19.11 -10.02
C LEU A 231 -2.87 -19.81 -11.33
N PRO A 232 -2.46 -19.36 -12.54
CA PRO A 232 -2.85 -20.02 -13.78
C PRO A 232 -2.29 -21.44 -13.96
N ARG A 233 -1.16 -21.78 -13.31
CA ARG A 233 -0.63 -23.15 -13.28
C ARG A 233 -1.34 -24.06 -12.27
N GLY A 234 -2.26 -23.53 -11.46
CA GLY A 234 -2.97 -24.30 -10.46
C GLY A 234 -2.08 -24.80 -9.32
N LEU A 235 -1.00 -24.07 -9.00
CA LEU A 235 -0.08 -24.47 -7.92
C LEU A 235 -0.60 -24.06 -6.53
N ILE A 236 -1.43 -23.02 -6.49
CA ILE A 236 -2.01 -22.45 -5.27
C ILE A 236 -3.51 -22.24 -5.48
N ASP A 237 -4.30 -22.60 -4.47
CA ASP A 237 -5.73 -22.29 -4.38
C ASP A 237 -5.94 -21.12 -3.42
N ASP A 238 -6.36 -19.98 -3.98
CA ASP A 238 -6.67 -18.76 -3.25
C ASP A 238 -8.12 -18.34 -3.53
N PRO A 239 -9.01 -18.37 -2.52
CA PRO A 239 -10.42 -18.03 -2.69
C PRO A 239 -10.65 -16.54 -3.00
N ASN A 240 -9.63 -15.70 -2.86
CA ASN A 240 -9.71 -14.29 -3.19
C ASN A 240 -9.54 -14.00 -4.69
N TYR A 241 -9.30 -15.04 -5.50
CA TYR A 241 -9.19 -14.95 -6.95
C TYR A 241 -10.21 -15.84 -7.65
N ALA A 242 -10.59 -15.41 -8.85
CA ALA A 242 -11.31 -16.20 -9.83
C ALA A 242 -10.55 -16.19 -11.15
N MET A 243 -10.83 -17.15 -12.02
CA MET A 243 -10.23 -17.26 -13.33
C MET A 243 -11.23 -16.84 -14.40
N THR A 244 -10.78 -16.05 -15.37
CA THR A 244 -11.55 -15.89 -16.61
C THR A 244 -11.45 -17.16 -17.44
N ARG A 245 -12.37 -17.35 -18.38
CA ARG A 245 -12.30 -18.44 -19.36
C ARG A 245 -10.94 -18.51 -20.10
N ASN A 246 -10.28 -17.38 -20.29
CA ASN A 246 -8.99 -17.27 -20.97
C ASN A 246 -7.78 -17.59 -20.07
N GLY A 247 -7.99 -18.01 -18.82
CA GLY A 247 -6.91 -18.37 -17.89
C GLY A 247 -6.25 -17.17 -17.20
N LYS A 248 -6.90 -16.01 -17.18
CA LYS A 248 -6.41 -14.84 -16.44
C LYS A 248 -6.97 -14.84 -15.02
N ALA A 249 -6.09 -14.72 -14.02
CA ALA A 249 -6.49 -14.53 -12.63
C ALA A 249 -7.04 -13.12 -12.39
N VAL A 250 -8.20 -13.03 -11.75
CA VAL A 250 -8.90 -11.79 -11.39
C VAL A 250 -9.16 -11.80 -9.89
N TYR A 251 -8.73 -10.75 -9.21
CA TYR A 251 -8.98 -10.59 -7.78
C TYR A 251 -10.44 -10.21 -7.52
N ILE A 252 -11.13 -11.02 -6.72
CA ILE A 252 -12.56 -10.87 -6.40
C ILE A 252 -12.80 -10.39 -4.95
N GLY A 253 -11.74 -10.34 -4.13
CA GLY A 253 -11.80 -9.85 -2.75
C GLY A 253 -11.93 -10.94 -1.68
N ARG A 254 -11.80 -10.54 -0.41
CA ARG A 254 -11.90 -11.39 0.80
C ARG A 254 -13.24 -12.12 0.99
N HIS A 255 -14.21 -11.78 0.17
CA HIS A 255 -15.53 -12.40 0.11
C HIS A 255 -15.84 -12.66 -1.37
N GLY A 256 -15.04 -13.54 -2.00
CA GLY A 256 -15.38 -14.09 -3.31
C GLY A 256 -16.85 -14.57 -3.35
N PRO A 257 -17.45 -14.73 -4.54
CA PRO A 257 -18.85 -15.07 -4.66
C PRO A 257 -19.11 -16.30 -3.80
N TYR A 258 -19.95 -16.08 -2.77
CA TYR A 258 -20.40 -17.03 -1.78
C TYR A 258 -20.16 -18.49 -2.19
N ARG A 259 -19.14 -19.16 -1.61
CA ARG A 259 -19.18 -20.62 -1.55
C ARG A 259 -20.31 -20.94 -0.56
N PRO A 260 -21.42 -21.57 -0.98
CA PRO A 260 -22.32 -22.18 -0.01
C PRO A 260 -21.44 -23.06 0.87
N ARG A 261 -21.57 -22.93 2.19
CA ARG A 261 -21.00 -23.97 3.05
C ARG A 261 -21.71 -25.24 2.63
N ASP A 262 -20.96 -26.23 2.18
CA ASP A 262 -21.50 -27.56 2.04
C ASP A 262 -22.11 -27.91 3.39
N ASN A 263 -23.43 -28.14 3.39
CA ASN A 263 -24.15 -28.67 4.55
C ASN A 263 -23.74 -30.12 4.70
N ASP A 264 -22.53 -30.35 5.20
CA ASP A 264 -22.17 -31.61 5.83
C ASP A 264 -22.60 -31.46 7.29
N ASP A 265 -23.79 -32.00 7.60
CA ASP A 265 -24.14 -32.64 8.87
C ASP A 265 -25.62 -33.08 8.76
N GLU A 266 -25.78 -34.33 8.36
CA GLU A 266 -26.96 -35.18 8.60
C GLU A 266 -26.94 -35.69 10.06
#